data_AF-A0A6N9TCL5-F1
#
_entry.id   AF-A0A6N9TCL5-F1
#
_cell.length_a   1.000
_cell.length_b   1.000
_cell.length_c   1.000
_cell.angle_alpha   90.00
_cell.angle_beta   90.00
_cell.angle_gamma   90.00
#
_symmetry.space_group_name_H-M   'P 1'
#
loop_
_entity.id
_entity.type
_entity.pdbx_description
1 polymer ?
#
loop_
_entity_poly.entity_id
_entity_poly.type
_entity_poly.pdbx_seq_one_letter_code
_entity_poly.pdbx_strand_id
1 'polypeptide(L)'
;MNFLKGLIGLINPKNAKTSYTFAVCCIVLALLSACSISPQDEGVATTLAFSPSDDTRFSNEVMNVAPFLPANQVKRHEQCNIKTADKGFKTSHEVNYTKYGWEKRIAHQTEFFDIPQQEGRILIIDFAKAEDALAYRYLSNDNSHNTLYEPWSSSKIFAFTGAIAKLREQGLGAQAKVGGTYVADMITSINTYEAFGTSIDNSNALATLFANVAGRDNLSALFYDDWLKLSTPNIYFRGAYGPSAYKPNSYEAQMLDGTSSIRLQPFLNAADDPGYLNYRCESCGLTGNKPMTTLAQAEFLKRLASHTRDPLTQHPALEAVDVKTLFYGDGNSLGNERFAGMSAGISVMLQHAIANSIQTETSTNKSAKLILDEASQGKWRVFQKIGWGPSDTRGTTEVVVLAHVCLPYYLGGREFTVSAQVSVPNADESLLPAAGKKMQRLLEKTMDKLL
;
A
#
# COMPACT_ATOMS: atom_id res chain seq x y z
N MET A 1 31.48 -8.84 -4.68
CA MET A 1 32.37 -8.80 -5.87
C MET A 1 33.78 -9.17 -5.42
N ASN A 2 34.14 -10.45 -5.50
CA ASN A 2 35.49 -11.06 -5.43
C ASN A 2 35.38 -12.54 -4.99
N PHE A 3 34.80 -13.42 -5.83
CA PHE A 3 34.96 -14.87 -5.65
C PHE A 3 34.84 -15.68 -6.96
N LEU A 4 34.93 -15.04 -8.13
CA LEU A 4 34.87 -15.72 -9.44
C LEU A 4 35.95 -15.19 -10.39
N LYS A 5 37.21 -15.44 -10.06
CA LYS A 5 38.34 -15.43 -11.01
C LYS A 5 39.28 -16.56 -10.65
N GLY A 6 39.03 -17.73 -11.23
CA GLY A 6 39.92 -18.87 -11.01
C GLY A 6 39.40 -20.17 -11.57
N LEU A 7 38.82 -20.18 -12.78
CA LEU A 7 38.58 -21.44 -13.49
C LEU A 7 38.26 -21.22 -14.98
N ILE A 8 39.16 -20.54 -15.69
CA ILE A 8 39.23 -20.62 -17.16
C ILE A 8 40.71 -20.64 -17.55
N GLY A 9 41.21 -21.84 -17.81
CA GLY A 9 42.54 -22.06 -18.37
C GLY A 9 42.65 -23.50 -18.82
N LEU A 10 42.88 -23.68 -20.13
CA LEU A 10 43.07 -24.94 -20.87
C LEU A 10 41.73 -25.55 -21.29
N ILE A 11 41.34 -25.51 -22.56
CA ILE A 11 41.83 -26.43 -23.61
C ILE A 11 41.65 -25.80 -25.01
N ASN A 12 42.66 -25.98 -25.86
CA ASN A 12 42.75 -25.56 -27.28
C ASN A 12 42.29 -26.73 -28.20
N PRO A 13 41.57 -26.52 -29.32
CA PRO A 13 40.92 -27.59 -30.07
C PRO A 13 41.72 -28.00 -31.32
N LYS A 14 41.96 -29.31 -31.54
CA LYS A 14 42.34 -29.86 -32.85
C LYS A 14 41.85 -31.31 -33.03
N ASN A 15 41.11 -31.52 -34.14
CA ASN A 15 40.92 -32.73 -34.96
C ASN A 15 40.22 -33.95 -34.30
N ALA A 16 38.96 -34.31 -34.58
CA ALA A 16 38.28 -34.73 -35.81
C ALA A 16 38.19 -36.28 -36.01
N LYS A 17 36.93 -36.75 -36.07
CA LYS A 17 36.35 -37.94 -36.75
C LYS A 17 36.58 -39.37 -36.20
N THR A 18 35.50 -39.97 -35.67
CA THR A 18 34.88 -41.27 -36.09
C THR A 18 33.68 -41.58 -35.17
N SER A 19 32.45 -41.44 -35.67
CA SER A 19 31.53 -42.49 -36.13
C SER A 19 30.92 -43.40 -35.03
N TYR A 20 29.64 -43.10 -34.76
CA TYR A 20 28.49 -43.99 -34.47
C TYR A 20 28.78 -45.40 -33.92
N THR A 21 28.25 -45.72 -32.73
CA THR A 21 26.99 -46.46 -32.52
C THR A 21 26.77 -46.60 -31.01
N PHE A 22 25.76 -45.94 -30.45
CA PHE A 22 24.96 -46.34 -29.26
C PHE A 22 24.01 -45.17 -28.91
N ALA A 23 22.97 -45.01 -29.73
CA ALA A 23 21.67 -44.57 -29.23
C ALA A 23 21.12 -45.75 -28.42
N VAL A 24 20.61 -45.63 -27.21
CA VAL A 24 19.37 -44.94 -26.82
C VAL A 24 19.44 -44.68 -25.31
N CYS A 25 19.65 -43.44 -24.88
CA CYS A 25 19.22 -42.91 -23.57
C CYS A 25 19.62 -41.44 -23.45
N CYS A 26 19.04 -40.56 -24.25
CA CYS A 26 19.29 -39.11 -24.13
C CYS A 26 18.19 -38.27 -24.79
N ILE A 27 16.91 -38.53 -24.48
CA ILE A 27 15.82 -37.55 -24.63
C ILE A 27 14.80 -37.87 -23.54
N VAL A 28 14.92 -37.20 -22.38
CA VAL A 28 13.88 -36.68 -21.46
C VAL A 28 14.63 -36.29 -20.18
N LEU A 29 15.35 -35.17 -20.21
CA LEU A 29 15.86 -34.50 -19.01
C LEU A 29 15.93 -32.99 -19.29
N ALA A 30 14.80 -32.44 -19.72
CA ALA A 30 14.59 -31.00 -19.90
C ALA A 30 13.12 -30.58 -19.65
N LEU A 31 12.34 -31.39 -18.91
CA LEU A 31 10.91 -31.13 -18.66
C LEU A 31 10.47 -31.49 -17.22
N LEU A 32 11.31 -31.20 -16.22
CA LEU A 32 10.91 -31.25 -14.80
C LEU A 32 11.48 -30.04 -14.05
N SER A 33 11.03 -28.85 -14.42
CA SER A 33 11.23 -27.62 -13.66
C SER A 33 10.08 -26.65 -13.93
N ALA A 34 8.86 -27.11 -13.67
CA ALA A 34 7.65 -26.27 -13.58
C ALA A 34 6.52 -27.10 -12.96
N CYS A 35 6.53 -27.20 -11.63
CA CYS A 35 5.35 -27.40 -10.78
C CYS A 35 5.84 -27.44 -9.33
N SER A 36 6.47 -26.35 -8.88
CA SER A 36 6.49 -26.02 -7.46
C SER A 36 5.11 -25.46 -7.13
N ILE A 37 4.15 -26.36 -6.91
CA ILE A 37 2.95 -26.05 -6.15
C ILE A 37 3.47 -25.65 -4.76
N SER A 38 3.43 -24.36 -4.47
CA SER A 38 3.65 -23.86 -3.11
C SER A 38 2.70 -24.62 -2.18
N PRO A 39 3.13 -25.10 -1.00
CA PRO A 39 2.20 -25.54 0.01
C PRO A 39 1.43 -24.31 0.50
N GLN A 40 0.31 -24.01 -0.16
CA GLN A 40 -0.73 -23.16 0.39
C GLN A 40 -1.71 -24.05 1.16
N ASP A 41 -2.18 -23.52 2.28
CA ASP A 41 -3.19 -24.08 3.17
C ASP A 41 -2.73 -25.27 4.03
N GLU A 42 -2.13 -24.96 5.18
CA GLU A 42 -2.45 -25.57 6.49
C GLU A 42 -1.66 -24.84 7.59
N GLY A 43 -1.92 -23.54 7.76
CA GLY A 43 -1.41 -22.79 8.91
C GLY A 43 -2.36 -22.96 10.10
N VAL A 44 -2.04 -23.86 11.02
CA VAL A 44 -2.69 -23.92 12.35
C VAL A 44 -2.44 -22.57 13.03
N ALA A 45 -3.49 -21.79 13.27
CA ALA A 45 -3.37 -20.64 14.17
C ALA A 45 -3.25 -21.17 15.59
N THR A 46 -2.01 -21.22 16.07
CA THR A 46 -1.80 -20.77 17.44
C THR A 46 -2.05 -19.26 17.44
N THR A 47 -2.76 -18.75 18.45
CA THR A 47 -2.65 -17.36 18.84
C THR A 47 -1.17 -16.99 18.76
N LEU A 48 -0.81 -16.07 17.86
CA LEU A 48 0.58 -15.68 17.66
C LEU A 48 1.02 -14.83 18.85
N ALA A 49 1.21 -15.48 20.00
CA ALA A 49 1.79 -14.89 21.18
C ALA A 49 3.28 -14.72 20.91
N PHE A 50 3.66 -13.60 20.29
CA PHE A 50 5.06 -13.26 20.10
C PHE A 50 5.63 -12.72 21.41
N SER A 51 6.61 -13.43 21.95
CA SER A 51 7.43 -12.90 23.02
C SER A 51 8.31 -11.76 22.50
N PRO A 52 8.85 -10.89 23.37
CA PRO A 52 9.87 -9.91 22.99
C PRO A 52 11.08 -10.54 22.26
N SER A 53 11.42 -11.81 22.54
CA SER A 53 12.53 -12.53 21.89
C SER A 53 12.25 -13.05 20.48
N ASP A 54 11.01 -13.00 19.99
CA ASP A 54 10.62 -13.59 18.68
C ASP A 54 10.78 -12.62 17.49
N ASP A 55 11.78 -11.73 17.50
CA ASP A 55 11.93 -10.65 16.51
C ASP A 55 12.10 -11.15 15.07
N THR A 56 12.97 -12.13 14.86
CA THR A 56 13.17 -12.75 13.54
C THR A 56 11.91 -13.44 13.04
N ARG A 57 11.21 -14.17 13.92
CA ARG A 57 9.97 -14.87 13.57
C ARG A 57 8.88 -13.87 13.19
N PHE A 58 8.66 -12.85 14.01
CA PHE A 58 7.68 -11.80 13.73
C PHE A 58 7.96 -11.08 12.40
N SER A 59 9.22 -10.75 12.13
CA SER A 59 9.60 -10.11 10.88
C SER A 59 9.28 -10.98 9.67
N ASN A 60 9.62 -12.27 9.74
CA ASN A 60 9.50 -13.19 8.62
C ASN A 60 8.11 -13.79 8.42
N GLU A 61 7.28 -13.85 9.46
CA GLU A 61 5.96 -14.47 9.40
C GLU A 61 4.82 -13.44 9.40
N VAL A 62 5.10 -12.19 9.79
CA VAL A 62 4.06 -11.16 9.95
C VAL A 62 4.35 -9.87 9.17
N MET A 63 5.58 -9.33 9.24
CA MET A 63 5.89 -8.04 8.59
C MET A 63 6.20 -8.19 7.10
N ASN A 64 7.10 -9.12 6.75
CA ASN A 64 7.69 -9.22 5.41
C ASN A 64 7.04 -10.31 4.54
N VAL A 65 5.86 -10.79 4.91
CA VAL A 65 5.14 -11.83 4.16
C VAL A 65 4.18 -11.23 3.15
N ALA A 66 3.86 -11.99 2.10
CA ALA A 66 2.70 -11.72 1.26
C ALA A 66 1.42 -11.69 2.13
N PRO A 67 0.42 -10.86 1.77
CA PRO A 67 -0.83 -10.82 2.52
C PRO A 67 -1.57 -12.16 2.35
N PHE A 68 -2.47 -12.47 3.28
CA PHE A 68 -3.47 -13.49 2.95
C PHE A 68 -4.30 -12.98 1.78
N LEU A 69 -4.78 -13.89 0.94
CA LEU A 69 -5.73 -13.57 -0.13
C LEU A 69 -7.10 -14.14 0.20
N PRO A 70 -8.18 -13.43 -0.16
CA PRO A 70 -9.54 -13.94 0.01
C PRO A 70 -9.77 -15.21 -0.80
N ALA A 71 -10.61 -16.13 -0.30
CA ALA A 71 -10.98 -17.33 -1.07
C ALA A 71 -11.66 -16.97 -2.40
N ASN A 72 -12.49 -15.92 -2.43
CA ASN A 72 -13.01 -15.37 -3.67
C ASN A 72 -12.03 -14.36 -4.26
N GLN A 73 -11.27 -14.83 -5.25
CA GLN A 73 -10.28 -14.05 -5.97
C GLN A 73 -10.79 -13.37 -7.25
N VAL A 74 -12.11 -13.33 -7.48
CA VAL A 74 -12.62 -12.61 -8.65
C VAL A 74 -12.40 -11.10 -8.41
N LYS A 75 -11.63 -10.48 -9.31
CA LYS A 75 -11.37 -9.03 -9.33
C LYS A 75 -12.60 -8.27 -9.73
N ARG A 76 -13.48 -8.06 -8.77
CA ARG A 76 -14.61 -7.15 -8.93
C ARG A 76 -14.42 -6.00 -7.97
N HIS A 77 -14.76 -4.82 -8.47
CA HIS A 77 -15.24 -3.73 -7.64
C HIS A 77 -16.62 -4.15 -7.10
N GLU A 78 -16.65 -5.20 -6.27
CA GLU A 78 -17.83 -5.47 -5.46
C GLU A 78 -17.83 -4.37 -4.42
N GLN A 79 -18.75 -3.42 -4.59
CA GLN A 79 -19.09 -2.46 -3.56
C GLN A 79 -19.17 -3.22 -2.24
N CYS A 80 -18.50 -2.72 -1.20
CA CYS A 80 -18.60 -3.37 0.08
C CYS A 80 -20.08 -3.34 0.50
N ASN A 81 -20.66 -4.49 0.81
CA ASN A 81 -21.91 -4.49 1.54
C ASN A 81 -21.59 -3.86 2.89
N ILE A 82 -22.24 -2.74 3.21
CA ILE A 82 -21.98 -1.94 4.41
C ILE A 82 -23.26 -1.76 5.21
N LYS A 83 -23.09 -1.64 6.53
CA LYS A 83 -24.15 -1.30 7.46
C LYS A 83 -24.84 0.02 7.12
N THR A 84 -26.09 0.14 7.58
CA THR A 84 -26.83 1.41 7.57
C THR A 84 -26.25 2.38 8.59
N ALA A 85 -26.22 3.66 8.26
CA ALA A 85 -25.75 4.73 9.11
C ALA A 85 -26.65 4.94 10.34
N ASP A 86 -26.02 5.08 11.51
CA ASP A 86 -26.65 5.63 12.71
C ASP A 86 -26.47 7.16 12.78
N LYS A 87 -26.96 7.80 13.86
CA LYS A 87 -26.85 9.26 14.07
C LYS A 87 -25.41 9.79 14.19
N GLY A 88 -24.44 8.90 14.34
CA GLY A 88 -23.01 9.21 14.47
C GLY A 88 -22.26 9.29 13.14
N PHE A 89 -22.94 9.19 11.99
CA PHE A 89 -22.32 9.34 10.67
C PHE A 89 -22.80 10.62 9.98
N LYS A 90 -21.97 11.15 9.08
CA LYS A 90 -22.34 12.27 8.21
C LYS A 90 -21.97 12.01 6.76
N THR A 91 -22.86 12.37 5.86
CA THR A 91 -22.65 12.31 4.41
C THR A 91 -21.71 13.42 3.93
N SER A 92 -21.18 13.26 2.72
CA SER A 92 -20.36 14.28 2.08
C SER A 92 -21.09 15.59 1.79
N HIS A 93 -22.41 15.55 1.63
CA HIS A 93 -23.25 16.75 1.51
C HIS A 93 -23.28 17.55 2.81
N GLU A 94 -23.49 16.87 3.94
CA GLU A 94 -23.52 17.52 5.27
C GLU A 94 -22.16 18.09 5.67
N VAL A 95 -21.08 17.37 5.36
CA VAL A 95 -19.71 17.81 5.68
C VAL A 95 -19.25 18.91 4.74
N ASN A 96 -19.65 18.86 3.47
CA ASN A 96 -19.19 19.73 2.39
C ASN A 96 -17.65 19.81 2.32
N TYR A 97 -17.04 18.72 1.85
CA TYR A 97 -15.59 18.56 1.68
C TYR A 97 -14.97 19.53 0.66
N THR A 98 -15.79 20.21 -0.15
CA THR A 98 -15.31 21.19 -1.15
C THR A 98 -14.91 22.53 -0.54
N LYS A 99 -15.08 22.72 0.77
CA LYS A 99 -14.72 23.94 1.49
C LYS A 99 -13.72 23.64 2.60
N TYR A 100 -12.74 24.53 2.76
CA TYR A 100 -11.84 24.53 3.92
C TYR A 100 -12.59 24.47 5.26
N GLY A 101 -11.92 23.94 6.28
CA GLY A 101 -12.48 23.74 7.61
C GLY A 101 -13.56 22.66 7.68
N TRP A 102 -13.64 21.76 6.69
CA TRP A 102 -14.56 20.61 6.69
C TRP A 102 -14.31 19.66 7.86
N GLU A 103 -13.09 19.68 8.42
CA GLU A 103 -12.68 18.91 9.59
C GLU A 103 -13.50 19.28 10.84
N LYS A 104 -14.11 20.47 10.88
CA LYS A 104 -15.04 20.88 11.95
C LYS A 104 -16.47 20.37 11.72
N ARG A 105 -16.77 19.85 10.53
CA ARG A 105 -18.11 19.45 10.10
C ARG A 105 -18.31 17.94 10.03
N ILE A 106 -17.22 17.16 10.06
CA ILE A 106 -17.27 15.69 10.15
C ILE A 106 -17.90 15.21 11.46
N ALA A 107 -18.34 13.95 11.46
CA ALA A 107 -18.66 13.24 12.68
C ALA A 107 -17.37 12.61 13.23
N HIS A 108 -16.75 13.27 14.21
CA HIS A 108 -15.45 12.85 14.75
C HIS A 108 -15.54 12.58 16.24
N GLN A 109 -15.04 11.43 16.65
CA GLN A 109 -14.76 11.07 18.03
C GLN A 109 -13.25 10.95 18.20
N THR A 110 -12.65 11.96 18.84
CA THR A 110 -11.19 12.11 18.88
C THR A 110 -10.49 11.21 19.90
N GLU A 111 -11.26 10.68 20.85
CA GLU A 111 -10.85 9.78 21.95
C GLU A 111 -11.65 8.47 21.90
N PHE A 112 -12.02 8.03 20.69
CA PHE A 112 -12.80 6.80 20.53
C PHE A 112 -12.00 5.59 21.00
N PHE A 113 -10.70 5.51 20.73
CA PHE A 113 -9.85 4.43 21.23
C PHE A 113 -9.18 4.85 22.53
N ASP A 114 -9.31 4.02 23.56
CA ASP A 114 -8.65 4.20 24.86
C ASP A 114 -7.19 3.75 24.77
N ILE A 115 -6.42 4.48 23.98
CA ILE A 115 -5.02 4.21 23.65
C ILE A 115 -4.28 5.54 23.70
N PRO A 116 -3.31 5.72 24.60
CA PRO A 116 -2.50 6.95 24.64
C PRO A 116 -1.70 7.16 23.35
N GLN A 117 -1.47 8.41 22.94
CA GLN A 117 -0.70 8.73 21.74
C GLN A 117 0.71 8.11 21.75
N GLN A 118 1.29 7.91 22.93
CA GLN A 118 2.63 7.33 23.11
C GLN A 118 2.66 5.84 22.75
N GLU A 119 1.53 5.14 22.85
CA GLU A 119 1.39 3.75 22.38
C GLU A 119 1.23 3.68 20.85
N GLY A 120 0.75 4.77 20.24
CA GLY A 120 0.60 4.89 18.80
C GLY A 120 -0.42 5.95 18.43
N ARG A 121 -0.48 6.29 17.15
CA ARG A 121 -1.46 7.21 16.57
C ARG A 121 -2.32 6.42 15.60
N ILE A 122 -3.63 6.55 15.68
CA ILE A 122 -4.53 5.88 14.76
C ILE A 122 -5.74 6.75 14.42
N LEU A 123 -6.15 6.68 13.16
CA LEU A 123 -7.42 7.17 12.69
C LEU A 123 -8.10 6.08 11.85
N ILE A 124 -9.35 5.80 12.18
CA ILE A 124 -10.28 5.01 11.37
C ILE A 124 -11.33 5.96 10.78
N ILE A 125 -11.56 5.87 9.48
CA ILE A 125 -12.74 6.44 8.81
C ILE A 125 -13.67 5.27 8.53
N ASP A 126 -14.71 5.12 9.36
CA ASP A 126 -15.74 4.08 9.28
C ASP A 126 -16.80 4.50 8.25
N PHE A 127 -17.23 3.56 7.41
CA PHE A 127 -18.19 3.79 6.34
C PHE A 127 -19.55 3.22 6.73
N ALA A 128 -20.60 3.93 6.35
CA ALA A 128 -21.97 3.43 6.42
C ALA A 128 -22.80 3.97 5.26
N LYS A 129 -23.94 3.35 5.00
CA LYS A 129 -24.91 3.81 4.00
C LYS A 129 -26.00 4.65 4.68
N ALA A 130 -26.12 5.92 4.29
CA ALA A 130 -27.21 6.81 4.69
C ALA A 130 -28.12 7.02 3.48
N GLU A 131 -29.28 6.34 3.48
CA GLU A 131 -30.17 6.28 2.32
C GLU A 131 -29.41 5.84 1.05
N ASP A 132 -29.30 6.67 0.03
CA ASP A 132 -28.57 6.37 -1.22
C ASP A 132 -27.15 6.95 -1.26
N ALA A 133 -26.66 7.50 -0.15
CA ALA A 133 -25.33 8.10 -0.06
C ALA A 133 -24.40 7.34 0.91
N LEU A 134 -23.09 7.52 0.70
CA LEU A 134 -22.09 7.15 1.71
C LEU A 134 -22.06 8.20 2.83
N ALA A 135 -21.94 7.71 4.06
CA ALA A 135 -21.72 8.50 5.25
C ALA A 135 -20.52 7.98 6.04
N TYR A 136 -19.85 8.89 6.74
CA TYR A 136 -18.56 8.64 7.37
C TYR A 136 -18.55 9.04 8.82
N ARG A 137 -17.79 8.29 9.62
CA ARG A 137 -17.45 8.62 11.01
C ARG A 137 -15.96 8.45 11.21
N TYR A 138 -15.34 9.45 11.83
CA TYR A 138 -13.90 9.53 12.08
C TYR A 138 -13.66 9.17 13.54
N LEU A 139 -12.78 8.20 13.78
CA LEU A 139 -12.50 7.64 15.10
C LEU A 139 -10.98 7.67 15.31
N SER A 140 -10.51 8.42 16.28
CA SER A 140 -9.08 8.47 16.62
C SER A 140 -8.83 8.21 18.09
N ASN A 141 -7.55 8.07 18.44
CA ASN A 141 -7.08 8.03 19.81
C ASN A 141 -6.41 9.35 20.20
N ASP A 142 -6.60 9.79 21.45
CA ASP A 142 -5.84 10.85 22.12
C ASP A 142 -5.65 12.13 21.27
N ASN A 143 -6.70 12.55 20.53
CA ASN A 143 -6.65 13.70 19.63
C ASN A 143 -5.48 13.68 18.62
N SER A 144 -4.91 12.51 18.33
CA SER A 144 -3.60 12.36 17.68
C SER A 144 -3.63 12.58 16.16
N HIS A 145 -4.82 12.62 15.56
CA HIS A 145 -5.05 12.54 14.12
C HIS A 145 -4.40 13.65 13.27
N ASN A 146 -4.10 14.79 13.88
CA ASN A 146 -3.44 15.94 13.23
C ASN A 146 -1.95 16.06 13.56
N THR A 147 -1.37 15.06 14.24
CA THR A 147 0.06 15.11 14.58
C THR A 147 0.91 14.66 13.40
N LEU A 148 1.88 15.48 13.01
CA LEU A 148 2.79 15.20 11.91
C LEU A 148 3.77 14.06 12.23
N TYR A 149 4.07 13.25 11.22
CA TYR A 149 5.11 12.22 11.22
C TYR A 149 5.58 11.94 9.78
N GLU A 150 6.68 11.20 9.64
CA GLU A 150 7.16 10.69 8.35
C GLU A 150 6.30 9.49 7.93
N PRO A 151 5.61 9.54 6.78
CA PRO A 151 4.77 8.44 6.30
C PRO A 151 5.58 7.24 5.79
N TRP A 152 6.90 7.38 5.63
CA TRP A 152 7.74 6.35 5.03
C TRP A 152 7.19 5.91 3.66
N SER A 153 7.20 4.61 3.39
CA SER A 153 6.69 4.06 2.13
C SER A 153 5.15 4.06 2.03
N SER A 154 4.39 4.39 3.09
CA SER A 154 2.92 4.46 2.99
C SER A 154 2.48 5.56 2.02
N SER A 155 3.28 6.63 1.87
CA SER A 155 2.98 7.73 0.95
C SER A 155 3.21 7.40 -0.53
N LYS A 156 3.76 6.24 -0.88
CA LYS A 156 4.07 5.89 -2.29
C LYS A 156 2.81 5.83 -3.17
N ILE A 157 1.66 5.53 -2.58
CA ILE A 157 0.38 5.57 -3.32
C ILE A 157 0.02 7.00 -3.75
N PHE A 158 0.45 8.03 -3.01
CA PHE A 158 0.20 9.44 -3.37
C PHE A 158 1.05 9.86 -4.58
N ALA A 159 2.29 9.37 -4.65
CA ALA A 159 3.14 9.58 -5.83
C ALA A 159 2.51 8.98 -7.09
N PHE A 160 2.00 7.74 -6.99
CA PHE A 160 1.24 7.11 -8.07
C PHE A 160 0.01 7.94 -8.46
N THR A 161 -0.83 8.29 -7.49
CA THR A 161 -2.06 9.07 -7.72
C THR A 161 -1.77 10.39 -8.44
N GLY A 162 -0.82 11.19 -7.94
CA GLY A 162 -0.49 12.47 -8.56
C GLY A 162 0.14 12.32 -9.95
N ALA A 163 0.91 11.26 -10.18
CA ALA A 163 1.48 10.98 -11.50
C ALA A 163 0.40 10.64 -12.51
N ILE A 164 -0.49 9.69 -12.18
CA ILE A 164 -1.56 9.29 -13.09
C ILE A 164 -2.54 10.44 -13.33
N ALA A 165 -2.90 11.21 -12.30
CA ALA A 165 -3.73 12.41 -12.45
C ALA A 165 -3.15 13.40 -13.46
N LYS A 166 -1.85 13.70 -13.36
CA LYS A 166 -1.17 14.59 -14.30
C LYS A 166 -1.04 14.03 -15.72
N LEU A 167 -0.90 12.72 -15.85
CA LEU A 167 -0.87 12.06 -17.17
C LEU A 167 -2.25 12.04 -17.82
N ARG A 168 -3.33 11.99 -17.03
CA ARG A 168 -4.71 12.04 -17.53
C ARG A 168 -5.03 13.34 -18.25
N GLU A 169 -4.44 14.45 -17.81
CA GLU A 169 -4.52 15.74 -18.50
C GLU A 169 -3.97 15.69 -19.94
N GLN A 170 -3.13 14.69 -20.23
CA GLN A 170 -2.54 14.43 -21.56
C GLN A 170 -3.14 13.19 -22.23
N GLY A 171 -4.28 12.70 -21.73
CA GLY A 171 -4.98 11.55 -22.31
C GLY A 171 -4.33 10.19 -22.01
N LEU A 172 -3.48 10.08 -20.99
CA LEU A 172 -2.86 8.82 -20.58
C LEU A 172 -3.24 8.45 -19.14
N GLY A 173 -3.73 7.22 -18.93
CA GLY A 173 -4.13 6.68 -17.63
C GLY A 173 -3.20 5.62 -17.06
N ALA A 174 -3.68 4.93 -16.02
CA ALA A 174 -2.93 3.85 -15.38
C ALA A 174 -2.93 2.53 -16.16
N GLN A 175 -3.90 2.31 -17.06
CA GLN A 175 -3.86 1.20 -18.02
C GLN A 175 -2.93 1.53 -19.18
N ALA A 176 -1.66 1.67 -18.84
CA ALA A 176 -0.59 2.03 -19.75
C ALA A 176 0.69 1.25 -19.43
N LYS A 177 1.66 1.38 -20.32
CA LYS A 177 3.06 1.01 -20.09
C LYS A 177 3.96 2.22 -20.32
N VAL A 178 5.09 2.27 -19.62
CA VAL A 178 6.18 3.23 -19.87
C VAL A 178 7.38 2.46 -20.39
N GLY A 179 7.74 2.71 -21.63
CA GLY A 179 8.66 1.87 -22.38
C GLY A 179 8.15 0.42 -22.43
N GLY A 180 8.94 -0.51 -21.89
CA GLY A 180 8.59 -1.92 -21.78
C GLY A 180 7.82 -2.34 -20.53
N THR A 181 7.60 -1.43 -19.56
CA THR A 181 7.08 -1.82 -18.24
C THR A 181 5.65 -1.32 -18.01
N TYR A 182 4.76 -2.22 -17.60
CA TYR A 182 3.36 -1.91 -17.34
C TYR A 182 3.23 -1.11 -16.04
N VAL A 183 2.39 -0.07 -16.04
CA VAL A 183 2.16 0.78 -14.87
C VAL A 183 1.54 -0.03 -13.71
N ALA A 184 0.64 -0.97 -14.02
CA ALA A 184 0.05 -1.90 -13.06
C ALA A 184 1.11 -2.81 -12.38
N ASP A 185 2.15 -3.22 -13.11
CA ASP A 185 3.25 -4.01 -12.56
C ASP A 185 4.11 -3.18 -11.61
N MET A 186 4.35 -1.91 -11.95
CA MET A 186 5.10 -0.98 -11.11
C MET A 186 4.38 -0.73 -9.78
N ILE A 187 3.08 -0.45 -9.79
CA ILE A 187 2.33 -0.23 -8.55
C ILE A 187 2.25 -1.51 -7.71
N THR A 188 2.22 -2.68 -8.34
CA THR A 188 2.29 -3.96 -7.61
C THR A 188 3.65 -4.12 -6.93
N SER A 189 4.75 -3.93 -7.66
CA SER A 189 6.12 -4.02 -7.12
C SER A 189 6.37 -2.99 -6.02
N ILE A 190 5.75 -1.79 -6.14
CA ILE A 190 5.78 -0.77 -5.09
C ILE A 190 5.16 -1.31 -3.79
N ASN A 191 4.06 -2.05 -3.87
CA ASN A 191 3.32 -2.55 -2.70
C ASN A 191 3.91 -3.85 -2.13
N THR A 192 4.43 -4.75 -2.99
CA THR A 192 5.02 -6.04 -2.59
C THR A 192 6.49 -5.93 -2.16
N TYR A 193 7.22 -4.89 -2.59
CA TYR A 193 8.69 -4.80 -2.49
C TYR A 193 9.44 -5.90 -3.26
N GLU A 194 8.76 -6.58 -4.18
CA GLU A 194 9.31 -7.62 -5.04
C GLU A 194 9.08 -7.27 -6.50
N ALA A 195 9.84 -7.87 -7.41
CA ALA A 195 9.60 -7.75 -8.83
C ALA A 195 8.24 -8.39 -9.20
N PHE A 196 7.49 -7.74 -10.08
CA PHE A 196 6.23 -8.26 -10.58
C PHE A 196 6.11 -8.02 -12.08
N GLY A 197 5.78 -9.07 -12.85
CA GLY A 197 5.61 -8.97 -14.29
C GLY A 197 6.84 -8.38 -14.99
N THR A 198 6.65 -7.24 -15.63
CA THR A 198 7.68 -6.46 -16.35
C THR A 198 8.39 -5.41 -15.48
N SER A 199 8.06 -5.31 -14.20
CA SER A 199 8.62 -4.33 -13.26
C SER A 199 9.75 -4.92 -12.41
N ILE A 200 10.64 -4.05 -11.97
CA ILE A 200 11.76 -4.36 -11.06
C ILE A 200 11.31 -4.42 -9.60
N ASP A 201 12.16 -4.97 -8.72
CA ASP A 201 11.96 -5.10 -7.26
C ASP A 201 12.33 -3.83 -6.46
N ASN A 202 12.62 -2.71 -7.12
CA ASN A 202 13.02 -1.47 -6.44
C ASN A 202 11.84 -0.51 -6.25
N SER A 203 11.04 -0.78 -5.21
CA SER A 203 9.88 0.05 -4.81
C SER A 203 10.23 1.54 -4.64
N ASN A 204 11.43 1.87 -4.14
CA ASN A 204 11.87 3.25 -3.94
C ASN A 204 12.14 3.97 -5.27
N ALA A 205 12.82 3.31 -6.21
CA ALA A 205 13.12 3.87 -7.53
C ALA A 205 11.83 4.08 -8.35
N LEU A 206 10.92 3.12 -8.32
CA LEU A 206 9.61 3.20 -9.00
C LEU A 206 8.76 4.36 -8.45
N ALA A 207 8.61 4.46 -7.13
CA ALA A 207 7.84 5.54 -6.52
C ALA A 207 8.49 6.92 -6.74
N THR A 208 9.82 6.98 -6.83
CA THR A 208 10.53 8.23 -7.16
C THR A 208 10.29 8.64 -8.62
N LEU A 209 10.20 7.71 -9.57
CA LEU A 209 9.77 8.01 -10.94
C LEU A 209 8.37 8.64 -10.95
N PHE A 210 7.39 8.04 -10.27
CA PHE A 210 6.04 8.61 -10.20
C PHE A 210 6.04 10.02 -9.58
N ALA A 211 6.79 10.22 -8.49
CA ALA A 211 6.91 11.55 -7.91
C ALA A 211 7.55 12.56 -8.89
N ASN A 212 8.54 12.14 -9.68
CA ASN A 212 9.19 12.97 -10.69
C ASN A 212 8.30 13.27 -11.90
N VAL A 213 7.36 12.38 -12.24
CA VAL A 213 6.32 12.67 -13.24
C VAL A 213 5.35 13.71 -12.69
N ALA A 214 4.84 13.50 -11.48
CA ALA A 214 3.85 14.36 -10.85
C ALA A 214 4.39 15.78 -10.59
N GLY A 215 5.61 15.90 -10.06
CA GLY A 215 6.15 17.12 -9.48
C GLY A 215 5.72 17.29 -8.02
N ARG A 216 6.63 17.75 -7.15
CA ARG A 216 6.38 17.85 -5.70
C ARG A 216 5.42 18.98 -5.31
N ASP A 217 5.40 20.07 -6.07
CA ASP A 217 4.41 21.15 -5.88
C ASP A 217 3.00 20.60 -6.06
N ASN A 218 2.75 19.93 -7.18
CA ASN A 218 1.48 19.28 -7.48
C ASN A 218 1.09 18.26 -6.39
N LEU A 219 2.01 17.36 -6.02
CA LEU A 219 1.74 16.39 -4.95
C LEU A 219 1.40 17.05 -3.61
N SER A 220 2.03 18.17 -3.28
CA SER A 220 1.75 18.91 -2.04
C SER A 220 0.41 19.64 -2.11
N ALA A 221 0.06 20.19 -3.27
CA ALA A 221 -1.19 20.93 -3.48
C ALA A 221 -2.44 20.04 -3.37
N LEU A 222 -2.33 18.73 -3.65
CA LEU A 222 -3.40 17.76 -3.44
C LEU A 222 -3.91 17.69 -1.98
N PHE A 223 -3.07 17.98 -0.99
CA PHE A 223 -3.50 18.04 0.42
C PHE A 223 -4.34 19.29 0.73
N TYR A 224 -4.29 20.29 -0.15
CA TYR A 224 -4.86 21.63 0.05
C TYR A 224 -5.83 21.97 -1.07
N ASP A 225 -5.52 23.00 -1.86
CA ASP A 225 -6.46 23.61 -2.79
C ASP A 225 -6.98 22.65 -3.86
N ASP A 226 -6.12 21.75 -4.33
CA ASP A 226 -6.40 20.94 -5.51
C ASP A 226 -7.36 19.77 -5.21
N TRP A 227 -7.42 19.31 -3.95
CA TRP A 227 -8.30 18.19 -3.63
C TRP A 227 -8.78 18.10 -2.18
N LEU A 228 -7.90 17.85 -1.21
CA LEU A 228 -8.33 17.50 0.16
C LEU A 228 -8.84 18.69 0.97
N LYS A 229 -8.36 19.91 0.70
CA LYS A 229 -8.67 21.16 1.41
C LYS A 229 -8.46 21.06 2.93
N LEU A 230 -7.36 20.43 3.33
CA LEU A 230 -6.98 20.32 4.73
C LEU A 230 -6.57 21.69 5.28
N SER A 231 -6.94 21.95 6.52
CA SER A 231 -6.61 23.15 7.29
C SER A 231 -5.34 22.96 8.11
N THR A 232 -4.91 21.70 8.32
CA THR A 232 -3.68 21.37 9.05
C THR A 232 -2.47 21.84 8.25
N PRO A 233 -1.66 22.78 8.77
CA PRO A 233 -0.51 23.30 8.05
C PRO A 233 0.63 22.27 8.00
N ASN A 234 1.61 22.53 7.14
CA ASN A 234 2.86 21.77 7.05
C ASN A 234 2.67 20.27 6.71
N ILE A 235 1.59 19.93 6.00
CA ILE A 235 1.45 18.64 5.30
C ILE A 235 1.96 18.85 3.89
N TYR A 236 2.98 18.11 3.48
CA TYR A 236 3.49 18.24 2.12
C TYR A 236 4.19 16.97 1.65
N PHE A 237 4.39 16.89 0.34
CA PHE A 237 5.16 15.85 -0.29
C PHE A 237 6.28 16.51 -1.09
N ARG A 238 7.45 16.66 -0.45
CA ARG A 238 8.61 17.35 -1.04
C ARG A 238 9.82 16.43 -1.23
N GLY A 239 9.77 15.19 -0.74
CA GLY A 239 10.90 14.28 -0.78
C GLY A 239 10.99 13.34 -1.99
N ALA A 240 11.90 12.37 -1.83
CA ALA A 240 12.03 11.15 -2.63
C ALA A 240 12.02 9.93 -1.71
N TYR A 241 12.15 8.73 -2.29
CA TYR A 241 12.21 7.45 -1.56
C TYR A 241 13.58 6.77 -1.61
N GLY A 242 14.54 7.35 -2.33
CA GLY A 242 15.89 6.81 -2.50
C GLY A 242 16.72 7.76 -3.37
N PRO A 243 18.00 7.40 -3.64
CA PRO A 243 18.92 8.29 -4.34
C PRO A 243 18.63 8.40 -5.84
N SER A 244 17.93 7.44 -6.44
CA SER A 244 17.70 7.38 -7.88
C SER A 244 16.28 6.94 -8.23
N ALA A 245 15.69 7.58 -9.24
CA ALA A 245 14.46 7.12 -9.87
C ALA A 245 14.70 5.92 -10.80
N TYR A 246 13.67 5.13 -11.03
CA TYR A 246 13.67 4.11 -12.06
C TYR A 246 13.80 4.76 -13.45
N LYS A 247 14.69 4.21 -14.28
CA LYS A 247 14.92 4.66 -15.66
C LYS A 247 14.38 3.58 -16.60
N PRO A 248 13.19 3.76 -17.20
CA PRO A 248 12.68 2.83 -18.20
C PRO A 248 13.59 2.82 -19.43
N ASN A 249 13.52 1.74 -20.20
CA ASN A 249 14.25 1.62 -21.48
C ASN A 249 13.83 2.69 -22.50
N SER A 250 12.63 3.26 -22.35
CA SER A 250 12.13 4.40 -23.09
C SER A 250 11.14 5.17 -22.21
N TYR A 251 11.11 6.50 -22.34
CA TYR A 251 10.12 7.34 -21.69
C TYR A 251 8.84 7.51 -22.53
N GLU A 252 8.69 6.78 -23.63
CA GLU A 252 7.41 6.70 -24.34
C GLU A 252 6.41 5.93 -23.47
N ALA A 253 5.33 6.59 -23.06
CA ALA A 253 4.20 5.98 -22.37
C ALA A 253 3.07 5.75 -23.35
N GLN A 254 2.44 4.58 -23.29
CA GLN A 254 1.40 4.16 -24.23
C GLN A 254 0.25 3.49 -23.49
N MET A 255 -0.99 3.87 -23.80
CA MET A 255 -2.18 3.16 -23.33
C MET A 255 -2.18 1.71 -23.84
N LEU A 256 -2.66 0.77 -23.04
CA LEU A 256 -2.63 -0.66 -23.40
C LEU A 256 -3.54 -1.02 -24.57
N ASP A 257 -4.58 -0.22 -24.81
CA ASP A 257 -5.48 -0.34 -25.96
C ASP A 257 -4.92 0.33 -27.24
N GLY A 258 -3.77 0.99 -27.14
CA GLY A 258 -3.13 1.70 -28.25
C GLY A 258 -3.77 3.04 -28.62
N THR A 259 -4.74 3.53 -27.85
CA THR A 259 -5.49 4.77 -28.18
C THR A 259 -4.65 6.05 -28.04
N SER A 260 -3.66 6.05 -27.16
CA SER A 260 -2.82 7.22 -26.87
C SER A 260 -1.38 6.81 -26.58
N SER A 261 -0.45 7.69 -26.97
CA SER A 261 0.97 7.58 -26.67
C SER A 261 1.55 8.96 -26.49
N ILE A 262 2.37 9.14 -25.45
CA ILE A 262 3.07 10.40 -25.16
C ILE A 262 4.50 10.11 -24.73
N ARG A 263 5.40 11.06 -24.98
CA ARG A 263 6.75 11.02 -24.42
C ARG A 263 6.77 11.69 -23.06
N LEU A 264 6.99 10.92 -21.99
CA LEU A 264 7.11 11.45 -20.64
C LEU A 264 8.31 12.40 -20.52
N GLN A 265 8.11 13.49 -19.79
CA GLN A 265 9.15 14.46 -19.41
C GLN A 265 9.24 14.53 -17.88
N PRO A 266 9.65 13.45 -17.18
CA PRO A 266 9.83 13.52 -15.73
C PRO A 266 11.10 14.31 -15.40
N PHE A 267 11.17 14.83 -14.18
CA PHE A 267 12.47 15.21 -13.61
C PHE A 267 13.38 13.98 -13.58
N LEU A 268 14.59 14.07 -14.13
CA LEU A 268 15.48 12.90 -14.23
C LEU A 268 16.07 12.56 -12.86
N ASN A 269 16.42 13.57 -12.08
CA ASN A 269 16.79 13.48 -10.67
C ASN A 269 15.73 14.18 -9.82
N ALA A 270 15.53 13.71 -8.59
CA ALA A 270 14.59 14.37 -7.68
C ALA A 270 14.98 15.84 -7.41
N ALA A 271 16.27 16.14 -7.36
CA ALA A 271 16.78 17.50 -7.16
C ALA A 271 16.56 18.45 -8.35
N ASP A 272 16.19 17.93 -9.53
CA ASP A 272 15.83 18.78 -10.68
C ASP A 272 14.42 19.37 -10.54
N ASP A 273 13.60 18.80 -9.64
CA ASP A 273 12.27 19.30 -9.29
C ASP A 273 12.41 20.51 -8.34
N PRO A 274 11.96 21.73 -8.73
CA PRO A 274 12.07 22.90 -7.87
C PRO A 274 11.36 22.75 -6.53
N GLY A 275 10.34 21.89 -6.48
CA GLY A 275 9.60 21.59 -5.26
C GLY A 275 10.29 20.55 -4.37
N TYR A 276 11.46 20.02 -4.73
CA TYR A 276 12.15 18.99 -3.95
C TYR A 276 12.85 19.55 -2.72
N LEU A 277 12.73 18.83 -1.61
CA LEU A 277 13.46 19.04 -0.38
C LEU A 277 14.24 17.77 -0.01
N ASN A 278 15.52 17.94 0.33
CA ASN A 278 16.32 16.87 0.92
C ASN A 278 15.73 16.41 2.26
N TYR A 279 15.98 15.15 2.63
CA TYR A 279 15.46 14.56 3.87
C TYR A 279 15.80 15.40 5.12
N ARG A 280 17.02 15.97 5.14
CA ARG A 280 17.53 16.83 6.22
C ARG A 280 17.52 18.32 5.84
N CYS A 281 16.50 18.79 5.14
CA CYS A 281 16.43 20.21 4.80
C CYS A 281 16.34 21.08 6.07
N GLU A 282 16.98 22.25 6.09
CA GLU A 282 17.08 23.11 7.27
C GLU A 282 15.70 23.50 7.84
N SER A 283 14.71 23.67 6.97
CA SER A 283 13.34 24.04 7.33
C SER A 283 12.40 22.86 7.58
N CYS A 284 12.85 21.61 7.40
CA CYS A 284 12.01 20.40 7.47
C CYS A 284 11.68 19.96 8.91
N GLY A 285 12.42 20.47 9.90
CA GLY A 285 12.29 20.06 11.29
C GLY A 285 12.47 18.55 11.48
N LEU A 286 11.83 17.99 12.50
CA LEU A 286 11.97 16.57 12.88
C LEU A 286 11.16 15.63 11.96
N THR A 287 10.16 16.14 11.25
CA THR A 287 9.20 15.34 10.49
C THR A 287 9.60 15.12 9.03
N GLY A 288 10.76 15.66 8.61
CA GLY A 288 11.38 15.40 7.32
C GLY A 288 10.73 16.13 6.15
N ASN A 289 10.93 15.59 4.95
CA ASN A 289 10.56 16.24 3.70
C ASN A 289 9.20 15.79 3.14
N LYS A 290 8.48 14.90 3.83
CA LYS A 290 7.14 14.46 3.43
C LYS A 290 6.20 14.30 4.65
N PRO A 291 6.18 15.23 5.61
CA PRO A 291 5.41 15.08 6.83
C PRO A 291 3.91 15.01 6.51
N MET A 292 3.24 14.06 7.15
CA MET A 292 1.81 13.82 7.00
C MET A 292 1.19 13.48 8.35
N THR A 293 -0.14 13.53 8.41
CA THR A 293 -0.92 13.12 9.57
C THR A 293 -1.72 11.86 9.25
N THR A 294 -2.27 11.17 10.26
CA THR A 294 -3.15 10.03 10.00
C THR A 294 -4.43 10.48 9.31
N LEU A 295 -4.92 11.70 9.59
CA LEU A 295 -6.02 12.33 8.85
C LEU A 295 -5.71 12.50 7.37
N ALA A 296 -4.56 13.09 7.04
CA ALA A 296 -4.19 13.32 5.64
C ALA A 296 -4.11 12.01 4.85
N GLN A 297 -3.48 10.99 5.43
CA GLN A 297 -3.31 9.70 4.76
C GLN A 297 -4.63 8.92 4.63
N ALA A 298 -5.40 8.83 5.71
CA ALA A 298 -6.67 8.11 5.71
C ALA A 298 -7.68 8.80 4.79
N GLU A 299 -7.76 10.14 4.80
CA GLU A 299 -8.69 10.87 3.94
C GLU A 299 -8.34 10.71 2.46
N PHE A 300 -7.04 10.80 2.11
CA PHE A 300 -6.59 10.56 0.73
C PHE A 300 -7.02 9.17 0.24
N LEU A 301 -6.76 8.12 1.02
CA LEU A 301 -7.12 6.76 0.63
C LEU A 301 -8.64 6.52 0.67
N LYS A 302 -9.36 7.12 1.63
CA LYS A 302 -10.83 7.08 1.71
C LYS A 302 -11.44 7.59 0.41
N ARG A 303 -10.99 8.75 -0.10
CA ARG A 303 -11.55 9.34 -1.32
C ARG A 303 -11.25 8.51 -2.56
N LEU A 304 -10.09 7.84 -2.61
CA LEU A 304 -9.81 6.85 -3.66
C LEU A 304 -10.73 5.63 -3.56
N ALA A 305 -10.93 5.08 -2.36
CA ALA A 305 -11.79 3.92 -2.14
C ALA A 305 -13.28 4.21 -2.39
N SER A 306 -13.72 5.45 -2.16
CA SER A 306 -15.09 5.91 -2.43
C SER A 306 -15.25 6.60 -3.79
N HIS A 307 -14.22 6.62 -4.64
CA HIS A 307 -14.13 7.49 -5.82
C HIS A 307 -15.38 7.48 -6.71
N THR A 308 -15.93 6.31 -7.02
CA THR A 308 -17.13 6.17 -7.86
C THR A 308 -18.44 6.16 -7.09
N ARG A 309 -18.39 6.09 -5.75
CA ARG A 309 -19.56 6.01 -4.86
C ARG A 309 -19.85 7.32 -4.13
N ASP A 310 -18.90 8.25 -4.10
CA ASP A 310 -19.04 9.57 -3.49
C ASP A 310 -18.45 10.66 -4.41
N PRO A 311 -19.21 11.08 -5.44
CA PRO A 311 -18.74 12.03 -6.45
C PRO A 311 -18.29 13.38 -5.88
N LEU A 312 -18.79 13.80 -4.71
CA LEU A 312 -18.41 15.06 -4.08
C LEU A 312 -16.96 15.08 -3.58
N THR A 313 -16.35 13.91 -3.41
CA THR A 313 -14.96 13.78 -2.95
C THR A 313 -14.03 13.16 -3.99
N GLN A 314 -14.55 12.92 -5.20
CA GLN A 314 -13.81 12.33 -6.30
C GLN A 314 -12.55 13.15 -6.64
N HIS A 315 -11.46 12.47 -7.01
CA HIS A 315 -10.28 13.15 -7.53
C HIS A 315 -10.62 13.75 -8.90
N PRO A 316 -10.33 15.03 -9.18
CA PRO A 316 -10.83 15.73 -10.37
C PRO A 316 -10.36 15.11 -11.70
N ALA A 317 -9.12 14.61 -11.74
CA ALA A 317 -8.52 14.08 -12.97
C ALA A 317 -8.57 12.54 -13.11
N LEU A 318 -8.82 11.78 -12.04
CA LEU A 318 -8.72 10.31 -12.12
C LEU A 318 -10.02 9.70 -12.64
N GLU A 319 -9.88 8.60 -13.36
CA GLU A 319 -11.00 7.76 -13.77
C GLU A 319 -11.10 6.51 -12.88
N ALA A 320 -12.26 5.87 -12.90
CA ALA A 320 -12.50 4.63 -12.15
C ALA A 320 -11.49 3.52 -12.47
N VAL A 321 -11.01 3.47 -13.72
CA VAL A 321 -10.03 2.47 -14.15
C VAL A 321 -8.65 2.71 -13.52
N ASP A 322 -8.27 3.95 -13.26
CA ASP A 322 -6.98 4.28 -12.60
C ASP A 322 -6.98 3.82 -11.16
N VAL A 323 -8.10 4.07 -10.48
CA VAL A 323 -8.34 3.64 -9.11
C VAL A 323 -8.33 2.12 -9.01
N LYS A 324 -8.94 1.41 -9.97
CA LYS A 324 -8.86 -0.05 -10.05
C LYS A 324 -7.44 -0.56 -10.28
N THR A 325 -6.65 0.08 -11.13
CA THR A 325 -5.24 -0.28 -11.31
C THR A 325 -4.44 -0.11 -10.01
N LEU A 326 -4.68 0.96 -9.24
CA LEU A 326 -4.06 1.12 -7.92
C LEU A 326 -4.42 -0.01 -6.96
N PHE A 327 -5.72 -0.28 -6.80
CA PHE A 327 -6.20 -1.23 -5.78
C PHE A 327 -5.96 -2.69 -6.15
N TYR A 328 -6.16 -3.07 -7.42
CA TYR A 328 -6.17 -4.47 -7.88
C TYR A 328 -5.11 -4.80 -8.94
N GLY A 329 -4.32 -3.83 -9.38
CA GLY A 329 -3.35 -4.02 -10.46
C GLY A 329 -4.01 -4.45 -11.78
N ASP A 330 -5.18 -3.91 -12.09
CA ASP A 330 -5.85 -4.13 -13.38
C ASP A 330 -4.99 -3.58 -14.53
N GLY A 331 -4.85 -4.36 -15.60
CA GLY A 331 -3.97 -4.03 -16.72
C GLY A 331 -2.51 -4.44 -16.50
N ASN A 332 -2.24 -5.43 -15.65
CA ASN A 332 -0.89 -5.96 -15.43
C ASN A 332 -0.46 -6.94 -16.54
N SER A 333 0.85 -7.19 -16.65
CA SER A 333 1.42 -7.98 -17.76
C SER A 333 1.19 -9.50 -17.63
N LEU A 334 0.75 -9.98 -16.47
CA LEU A 334 0.57 -11.40 -16.16
C LEU A 334 -0.89 -11.86 -16.28
N GLY A 335 -1.77 -10.97 -16.75
CA GLY A 335 -3.20 -11.20 -16.88
C GLY A 335 -4.01 -10.69 -15.70
N ASN A 336 -5.29 -10.40 -15.95
CA ASN A 336 -6.17 -9.77 -14.98
C ASN A 336 -6.67 -10.70 -13.86
N GLU A 337 -6.28 -11.97 -13.82
CA GLU A 337 -6.76 -12.91 -12.79
C GLU A 337 -5.92 -12.87 -11.50
N ARG A 338 -4.69 -12.37 -11.56
CA ARG A 338 -3.77 -12.38 -10.41
C ARG A 338 -3.92 -11.15 -9.52
N PHE A 339 -4.15 -11.32 -8.22
CA PHE A 339 -4.12 -10.22 -7.25
C PHE A 339 -2.83 -9.40 -7.38
N ALA A 340 -3.00 -8.08 -7.41
CA ALA A 340 -1.94 -7.13 -7.74
C ALA A 340 -2.30 -5.75 -7.15
N GLY A 341 -1.47 -4.74 -7.37
CA GLY A 341 -1.64 -3.42 -6.78
C GLY A 341 -1.60 -3.46 -5.25
N MET A 342 -2.41 -2.64 -4.58
CA MET A 342 -2.47 -2.60 -3.11
C MET A 342 -3.03 -3.88 -2.48
N SER A 343 -3.81 -4.67 -3.22
CA SER A 343 -4.34 -5.96 -2.71
C SER A 343 -3.25 -7.03 -2.52
N ALA A 344 -2.08 -6.82 -3.11
CA ALA A 344 -0.89 -7.65 -2.92
C ALA A 344 0.13 -7.03 -1.94
N GLY A 345 -0.22 -5.93 -1.25
CA GLY A 345 0.68 -5.27 -0.31
C GLY A 345 1.06 -6.18 0.86
N ILE A 346 2.36 -6.22 1.18
CA ILE A 346 2.91 -7.11 2.22
C ILE A 346 2.35 -6.85 3.61
N SER A 347 2.66 -7.78 4.51
CA SER A 347 2.28 -7.90 5.91
C SER A 347 0.89 -8.47 6.14
N VAL A 348 0.76 -9.26 7.21
CA VAL A 348 -0.52 -9.80 7.68
C VAL A 348 -0.97 -9.17 9.00
N MET A 349 -0.31 -8.11 9.49
CA MET A 349 -0.60 -7.51 10.81
C MET A 349 -2.07 -7.12 10.98
N LEU A 350 -2.60 -6.35 10.02
CA LEU A 350 -3.99 -5.90 10.03
C LEU A 350 -4.97 -7.07 9.85
N GLN A 351 -4.62 -8.06 9.02
CA GLN A 351 -5.46 -9.23 8.79
C GLN A 351 -5.57 -10.10 10.04
N HIS A 352 -4.47 -10.26 10.79
CA HIS A 352 -4.50 -10.89 12.11
C HIS A 352 -5.32 -10.09 13.11
N ALA A 353 -5.12 -8.77 13.20
CA ALA A 353 -5.87 -7.94 14.14
C ALA A 353 -7.40 -8.02 13.91
N ILE A 354 -7.83 -7.99 12.64
CA ILE A 354 -9.25 -8.16 12.27
C ILE A 354 -9.73 -9.59 12.60
N ALA A 355 -8.95 -10.62 12.25
CA ALA A 355 -9.35 -11.99 12.52
C ALA A 355 -9.49 -12.27 14.02
N ASN A 356 -8.58 -11.72 14.83
CA ASN A 356 -8.61 -11.86 16.29
C ASN A 356 -9.87 -11.20 16.88
N SER A 357 -10.27 -10.01 16.41
CA SER A 357 -11.48 -9.34 16.90
C SER A 357 -12.78 -10.03 16.45
N ILE A 358 -12.75 -10.78 15.34
CA ILE A 358 -13.89 -11.58 14.85
C ILE A 358 -14.00 -12.91 15.61
N GLN A 359 -12.89 -13.45 16.09
CA GLN A 359 -12.82 -14.77 16.68
C GLN A 359 -13.73 -14.89 17.91
N THR A 360 -14.51 -15.98 17.98
CA THR A 360 -15.27 -16.36 19.17
C THR A 360 -14.48 -17.35 20.02
N GLU A 361 -14.84 -17.49 21.30
CA GLU A 361 -14.25 -18.50 22.20
C GLU A 361 -14.33 -19.95 21.66
N THR A 362 -15.28 -20.22 20.75
CA THR A 362 -15.47 -21.50 20.08
C THR A 362 -14.60 -21.71 18.83
N SER A 363 -13.87 -20.69 18.39
CA SER A 363 -13.09 -20.66 17.13
C SER A 363 -11.57 -20.73 17.36
N THR A 364 -11.13 -21.20 18.53
CA THR A 364 -9.77 -21.02 19.09
C THR A 364 -8.59 -21.65 18.32
N ASN A 365 -8.82 -22.34 17.19
CA ASN A 365 -7.76 -22.96 16.38
C ASN A 365 -7.82 -22.62 14.88
N LYS A 366 -8.66 -21.66 14.46
CA LYS A 366 -8.83 -21.30 13.04
C LYS A 366 -7.78 -20.28 12.58
N SER A 367 -7.22 -20.49 11.38
CA SER A 367 -6.31 -19.52 10.76
C SER A 367 -6.99 -18.17 10.53
N ALA A 368 -6.23 -17.08 10.59
CA ALA A 368 -6.77 -15.73 10.35
C ALA A 368 -7.46 -15.63 8.98
N LYS A 369 -6.88 -16.23 7.94
CA LYS A 369 -7.49 -16.35 6.61
C LYS A 369 -8.86 -17.05 6.68
N LEU A 370 -8.94 -18.20 7.35
CA LEU A 370 -10.19 -18.96 7.45
C LEU A 370 -11.27 -18.17 8.20
N ILE A 371 -10.91 -17.48 9.29
CA ILE A 371 -11.82 -16.61 10.04
C ILE A 371 -12.39 -15.51 9.12
N LEU A 372 -11.51 -14.83 8.37
CA LEU A 372 -11.91 -13.77 7.43
C LEU A 372 -12.81 -14.32 6.31
N ASP A 373 -12.44 -15.48 5.75
CA ASP A 373 -13.21 -16.14 4.69
C ASP A 373 -14.60 -16.54 5.19
N GLU A 374 -14.72 -17.16 6.35
CA GLU A 374 -16.02 -17.55 6.91
C GLU A 374 -16.89 -16.33 7.24
N ALA A 375 -16.32 -15.30 7.86
CA ALA A 375 -17.04 -14.10 8.27
C ALA A 375 -17.57 -13.27 7.08
N SER A 376 -16.98 -13.43 5.89
CA SER A 376 -17.29 -12.61 4.72
C SER A 376 -17.57 -13.39 3.44
N GLN A 377 -17.78 -14.71 3.55
CA GLN A 377 -17.96 -15.62 2.43
C GLN A 377 -16.80 -15.57 1.40
N GLY A 378 -15.58 -15.40 1.90
CA GLY A 378 -14.37 -15.29 1.10
C GLY A 378 -14.25 -14.00 0.32
N LYS A 379 -15.09 -12.99 0.57
CA LYS A 379 -15.14 -11.75 -0.22
C LYS A 379 -14.50 -10.54 0.44
N TRP A 380 -13.90 -10.71 1.61
CA TRP A 380 -13.13 -9.65 2.26
C TRP A 380 -12.03 -9.11 1.34
N ARG A 381 -11.65 -7.84 1.54
CA ARG A 381 -10.54 -7.18 0.84
C ARG A 381 -9.77 -6.33 1.84
N VAL A 382 -8.44 -6.42 1.79
CA VAL A 382 -7.53 -5.49 2.46
C VAL A 382 -6.60 -4.93 1.39
N PHE A 383 -6.66 -3.62 1.19
CA PHE A 383 -5.75 -2.90 0.32
C PHE A 383 -4.82 -2.11 1.19
N GLN A 384 -3.52 -2.40 1.15
CA GLN A 384 -2.61 -1.80 2.12
C GLN A 384 -1.29 -1.40 1.51
N LYS A 385 -0.71 -0.36 2.11
CA LYS A 385 0.68 0.01 1.94
C LYS A 385 1.28 0.27 3.31
N ILE A 386 2.31 -0.50 3.63
CA ILE A 386 3.10 -0.34 4.83
C ILE A 386 4.43 0.37 4.53
N GLY A 387 4.86 1.22 5.46
CA GLY A 387 6.18 1.84 5.45
C GLY A 387 6.82 1.80 6.82
N TRP A 388 8.13 1.61 6.87
CA TRP A 388 8.88 1.61 8.10
C TRP A 388 10.31 2.05 7.86
N GLY A 389 11.00 2.44 8.92
CA GLY A 389 12.41 2.79 8.87
C GLY A 389 12.90 3.52 10.13
N PRO A 390 14.23 3.68 10.25
CA PRO A 390 14.84 4.50 11.28
C PRO A 390 14.78 5.99 10.90
N SER A 391 14.13 6.81 11.73
CA SER A 391 14.10 8.26 11.58
C SER A 391 15.22 8.89 12.41
N ASP A 392 16.37 9.17 11.78
CA ASP A 392 17.47 9.88 12.43
C ASP A 392 17.05 11.23 12.99
N THR A 393 16.17 11.95 12.28
CA THR A 393 15.68 13.27 12.68
C THR A 393 14.80 13.21 13.93
N ARG A 394 14.16 12.08 14.23
CA ARG A 394 13.35 11.89 15.45
C ARG A 394 14.04 11.04 16.51
N GLY A 395 15.15 10.38 16.18
CA GLY A 395 15.78 9.40 17.05
C GLY A 395 14.85 8.22 17.36
N THR A 396 14.06 7.76 16.38
CA THR A 396 13.08 6.68 16.56
C THR A 396 13.03 5.74 15.35
N THR A 397 12.70 4.47 15.59
CA THR A 397 12.32 3.50 14.54
C THR A 397 10.81 3.38 14.49
N GLU A 398 10.25 3.39 13.28
CA GLU A 398 8.82 3.60 13.08
C GLU A 398 8.19 2.65 12.09
N VAL A 399 6.90 2.42 12.28
CA VAL A 399 6.04 1.67 11.35
C VAL A 399 4.77 2.48 11.11
N VAL A 400 4.36 2.56 9.86
CA VAL A 400 3.17 3.26 9.37
C VAL A 400 2.35 2.29 8.53
N VAL A 401 1.08 2.12 8.90
CA VAL A 401 0.11 1.33 8.14
C VAL A 401 -0.91 2.28 7.54
N LEU A 402 -1.12 2.17 6.23
CA LEU A 402 -2.22 2.80 5.52
C LEU A 402 -3.00 1.71 4.77
N ALA A 403 -4.27 1.54 5.10
CA ALA A 403 -5.08 0.52 4.47
C ALA A 403 -6.55 0.92 4.31
N HIS A 404 -7.21 0.27 3.36
CA HIS A 404 -8.65 0.27 3.20
C HIS A 404 -9.15 -1.17 3.28
N VAL A 405 -10.19 -1.39 4.08
CA VAL A 405 -10.69 -2.71 4.45
C VAL A 405 -12.17 -2.80 4.09
N CYS A 406 -12.54 -3.93 3.50
CA CYS A 406 -13.92 -4.33 3.29
C CYS A 406 -14.14 -5.75 3.82
N LEU A 407 -15.11 -5.91 4.73
CA LEU A 407 -15.58 -7.17 5.29
C LEU A 407 -17.09 -7.25 5.00
N PRO A 408 -17.48 -7.67 3.78
CA PRO A 408 -18.89 -7.76 3.43
C PRO A 408 -19.58 -8.82 4.32
N TYR A 409 -20.86 -8.64 4.60
CA TYR A 409 -21.72 -9.54 5.40
C TYR A 409 -21.39 -9.66 6.90
N TYR A 410 -20.16 -9.44 7.34
CA TYR A 410 -19.82 -9.41 8.75
C TYR A 410 -20.54 -8.25 9.45
N LEU A 411 -21.42 -8.55 10.43
CA LEU A 411 -22.25 -7.57 11.16
C LEU A 411 -23.03 -6.62 10.24
N GLY A 412 -23.63 -7.13 9.16
CA GLY A 412 -24.34 -6.32 8.17
C GLY A 412 -23.41 -5.59 7.19
N GLY A 413 -22.11 -5.82 7.29
CA GLY A 413 -21.09 -5.26 6.41
C GLY A 413 -20.24 -4.19 7.07
N ARG A 414 -18.92 -4.34 7.01
CA ARG A 414 -17.95 -3.37 7.55
C ARG A 414 -17.01 -2.89 6.46
N GLU A 415 -16.84 -1.58 6.37
CA GLU A 415 -15.88 -0.96 5.47
C GLU A 415 -15.25 0.22 6.20
N PHE A 416 -13.92 0.34 6.12
CA PHE A 416 -13.21 1.42 6.76
C PHE A 416 -11.84 1.67 6.13
N THR A 417 -11.37 2.90 6.26
CA THR A 417 -9.98 3.27 5.96
C THR A 417 -9.23 3.49 7.27
N VAL A 418 -8.02 2.95 7.39
CA VAL A 418 -7.15 3.09 8.55
C VAL A 418 -5.83 3.75 8.17
N SER A 419 -5.41 4.73 8.97
CA SER A 419 -4.02 5.16 9.01
C SER A 419 -3.51 5.09 10.44
N ALA A 420 -2.39 4.41 10.63
CA ALA A 420 -1.78 4.20 11.93
C ALA A 420 -0.27 4.45 11.87
N GLN A 421 0.29 4.95 12.96
CA GLN A 421 1.73 5.13 13.13
C GLN A 421 2.16 4.76 14.55
N VAL A 422 3.27 4.07 14.66
CA VAL A 422 3.96 3.83 15.93
C VAL A 422 5.45 4.15 15.80
N SER A 423 6.06 4.43 16.94
CA SER A 423 7.50 4.62 17.09
C SER A 423 8.03 3.89 18.32
N VAL A 424 9.29 3.48 18.25
CA VAL A 424 10.10 3.03 19.39
C VAL A 424 11.37 3.90 19.47
N PRO A 425 11.94 4.13 20.67
CA PRO A 425 13.15 4.94 20.82
C PRO A 425 14.36 4.37 20.06
N ASN A 426 15.24 5.26 19.63
CA ASN A 426 16.43 5.05 18.80
C ASN A 426 16.12 4.79 17.33
N ALA A 427 16.94 5.38 16.44
CA ALA A 427 16.86 5.20 15.00
C ALA A 427 17.78 4.05 14.58
N ASP A 428 17.27 2.83 14.66
CA ASP A 428 18.02 1.61 14.34
C ASP A 428 17.10 0.59 13.63
N GLU A 429 17.56 0.07 12.48
CA GLU A 429 16.85 -0.96 11.72
C GLU A 429 16.63 -2.24 12.53
N SER A 430 17.53 -2.57 13.47
CA SER A 430 17.38 -3.74 14.35
C SER A 430 16.13 -3.65 15.25
N LEU A 431 15.57 -2.45 15.43
CA LEU A 431 14.36 -2.21 16.24
C LEU A 431 13.07 -2.25 15.42
N LEU A 432 13.13 -2.49 14.11
CA LEU A 432 11.95 -2.66 13.26
C LEU A 432 10.97 -3.74 13.76
N PRO A 433 11.43 -4.92 14.24
CA PRO A 433 10.53 -5.94 14.76
C PRO A 433 9.80 -5.46 16.02
N ALA A 434 10.48 -4.74 16.90
CA ALA A 434 9.88 -4.17 18.11
C ALA A 434 8.82 -3.11 17.78
N ALA A 435 9.09 -2.23 16.80
CA ALA A 435 8.11 -1.28 16.29
C ALA A 435 6.93 -1.99 15.61
N GLY A 436 7.18 -3.06 14.84
CA GLY A 436 6.14 -3.88 14.23
C GLY A 436 5.24 -4.56 15.26
N LYS A 437 5.79 -5.16 16.32
CA LYS A 437 5.01 -5.73 17.43
C LYS A 437 4.18 -4.67 18.15
N LYS A 438 4.70 -3.44 18.27
CA LYS A 438 3.94 -2.30 18.82
C LYS A 438 2.77 -1.91 17.90
N MET A 439 2.98 -1.90 16.58
CA MET A 439 1.92 -1.69 15.58
C MET A 439 0.86 -2.79 15.66
N GLN A 440 1.26 -4.06 15.75
CA GLN A 440 0.34 -5.20 15.89
C GLN A 440 -0.60 -5.00 17.09
N ARG A 441 -0.05 -4.68 18.28
CA ARG A 441 -0.87 -4.43 19.48
C ARG A 441 -1.80 -3.23 19.33
N LEU A 442 -1.35 -2.15 18.68
CA LEU A 442 -2.19 -0.99 18.39
C LEU A 442 -3.37 -1.39 17.51
N LEU A 443 -3.11 -2.16 16.45
CA LEU A 443 -4.15 -2.63 15.53
C LEU A 443 -5.12 -3.60 16.22
N GLU A 444 -4.64 -4.53 17.03
CA GLU A 444 -5.48 -5.46 17.82
C GLU A 444 -6.44 -4.71 18.73
N LYS A 445 -5.93 -3.84 19.62
CA LYS A 445 -6.77 -3.02 20.51
C LYS A 445 -7.79 -2.17 19.74
N THR A 446 -7.42 -1.69 18.57
CA THR A 446 -8.29 -0.86 17.72
C THR A 446 -9.38 -1.71 17.08
N MET A 447 -9.04 -2.87 16.51
CA MET A 447 -10.00 -3.76 15.87
C MET A 447 -10.96 -4.36 16.90
N ASP A 448 -10.48 -4.75 18.08
CA ASP A 448 -11.31 -5.25 19.19
C ASP A 448 -12.38 -4.25 19.65
N LYS A 449 -12.09 -2.95 19.58
CA LYS A 449 -13.07 -1.90 19.92
C LYS A 449 -13.96 -1.52 18.73
N LEU A 450 -13.44 -1.64 17.51
CA LEU A 450 -14.13 -1.23 16.30
C LEU A 450 -15.15 -2.28 15.84
N LEU A 451 -14.76 -3.55 15.82
CA LEU A 451 -15.51 -4.68 15.25
C LEU A 451 -16.40 -5.31 16.31
#